data_AF-A0A0T2MBY7-F1
#
_entry.id   AF-A0A0T2MBY7-F1
#
_cell.length_a   1.000
_cell.length_b   1.000
_cell.length_c   1.000
_cell.angle_alpha   90.00
_cell.angle_beta   90.00
_cell.angle_gamma   90.00
#
_symmetry.space_group_name_H-M   'P 1'
#
loop_
_entity.id
_entity.type
_entity.pdbx_description
1 polymer ?
#
loop_
_entity_poly.entity_id
_entity_poly.type
_entity_poly.pdbx_seq_one_letter_code
_entity_poly.pdbx_strand_id
1 'polypeptide(L)'
;MIDIEALQGMLGTTRSIPMPSEAVYAKLSVSGLRMERTCSAAPEQYEIFRGDDAAGYIRVRWSRFTVDYPSAGDEILFDGSTDGFAAFTDSERDSYLLMAIDLILSRLDAA
;
A
#
# COMPACT_ATOMS: atom_id res chain seq x y z
N MET A 1 -21.35 33.70 4.24
CA MET A 1 -20.13 33.08 4.80
C MET A 1 -20.57 31.72 5.30
N ILE A 2 -20.13 30.64 4.65
CA ILE A 2 -20.57 29.29 5.01
C ILE A 2 -19.72 28.87 6.22
N ASP A 3 -20.39 28.45 7.28
CA ASP A 3 -19.77 27.90 8.48
C ASP A 3 -19.17 26.53 8.14
N ILE A 4 -17.84 26.47 8.11
CA ILE A 4 -17.08 25.27 7.74
C ILE A 4 -17.30 24.15 8.77
N GLU A 5 -17.56 24.48 10.04
CA GLU A 5 -17.80 23.47 11.08
C GLU A 5 -19.19 22.84 10.94
N ALA A 6 -20.19 23.61 10.53
CA ALA A 6 -21.51 23.08 10.18
C ALA A 6 -21.44 22.10 8.98
N LEU A 7 -20.51 22.33 8.03
CA LEU A 7 -20.30 21.45 6.87
C LEU A 7 -19.59 20.15 7.26
N GLN A 8 -18.65 20.21 8.20
CA GLN A 8 -17.98 19.04 8.77
C GLN A 8 -18.92 18.17 9.61
N GLY A 9 -19.96 18.75 10.24
CA GLY A 9 -21.01 18.00 10.93
C GLY A 9 -22.02 17.30 10.01
N MET A 10 -22.24 17.82 8.80
CA MET A 10 -23.17 17.24 7.80
C MET A 10 -22.52 16.17 6.92
N LEU A 11 -21.21 16.25 6.69
CA LEU A 11 -20.40 15.23 6.06
C LEU A 11 -19.99 14.23 7.14
N GLY A 12 -20.86 13.25 7.42
CA GLY A 12 -20.74 12.31 8.54
C GLY A 12 -19.30 11.89 8.87
N THR A 13 -18.98 11.86 10.17
CA THR A 13 -17.67 11.55 10.78
C THR A 13 -16.73 10.85 9.80
N THR A 14 -15.74 11.57 9.28
CA THR A 14 -14.71 11.00 8.42
C THR A 14 -14.05 9.86 9.20
N ARG A 15 -14.46 8.61 8.95
CA ARG A 15 -13.72 7.45 9.46
C ARG A 15 -12.34 7.58 8.82
N SER A 16 -11.34 7.84 9.66
CA SER A 16 -9.95 7.90 9.21
C SER A 16 -9.66 6.64 8.42
N ILE A 17 -9.20 6.81 7.18
CA ILE A 17 -8.82 5.66 6.36
C ILE A 17 -7.60 5.04 7.04
N PRO A 18 -7.61 3.73 7.35
CA PRO A 18 -6.48 3.09 8.00
C PRO A 18 -5.21 3.28 7.17
N MET A 19 -4.16 3.76 7.83
CA MET A 19 -2.85 3.99 7.24
C MET A 19 -1.89 2.89 7.72
N PRO A 20 -0.86 2.56 6.93
CA PRO A 20 0.23 1.70 7.40
C PRO A 20 0.85 2.25 8.69
N SER A 21 1.31 1.38 9.58
CA SER A 21 1.94 1.84 10.82
C SER A 21 3.32 2.45 10.60
N GLU A 22 3.85 3.08 11.65
CA GLU A 22 5.22 3.60 11.71
C GLU A 22 6.26 2.52 11.37
N ALA A 23 6.02 1.25 11.72
CA ALA A 23 6.95 0.16 11.43
C ALA A 23 7.16 -0.06 9.92
N VAL A 24 6.10 0.08 9.12
CA VAL A 24 6.18 -0.02 7.66
C VAL A 24 7.02 1.13 7.10
N TYR A 25 6.77 2.36 7.54
CA TYR A 25 7.51 3.53 7.10
C TYR A 25 8.98 3.52 7.55
N ALA A 26 9.26 3.05 8.76
CA ALA A 26 10.61 2.89 9.27
C ALA A 26 11.41 1.90 8.41
N LYS A 27 10.80 0.78 8.02
CA LYS A 27 11.42 -0.21 7.12
C LYS A 27 11.73 0.38 5.76
N LEU A 28 10.76 1.05 5.13
CA LEU A 28 10.96 1.75 3.85
C LEU A 28 12.15 2.72 3.93
N SER A 29 12.18 3.57 4.97
CA SER A 29 13.23 4.56 5.17
C SER A 29 14.61 3.94 5.32
N VAL A 30 14.75 2.88 6.13
CA VAL A 30 16.04 2.18 6.33
C VAL A 30 16.51 1.50 5.04
N SER A 31 15.58 1.02 4.23
CA SER A 31 15.87 0.35 2.97
C SER A 31 16.07 1.30 1.79
N GLY A 32 15.94 2.62 1.99
CA GLY A 32 16.02 3.61 0.91
C GLY A 32 14.88 3.52 -0.10
N LEU A 33 13.73 2.99 0.32
CA LEU A 33 12.51 2.90 -0.48
C LEU A 33 11.51 3.97 -0.05
N ARG A 34 10.63 4.34 -0.98
CA ARG A 34 9.50 5.22 -0.75
C ARG A 34 8.24 4.55 -1.25
N MET A 35 7.16 4.65 -0.48
CA MET A 35 5.86 4.09 -0.83
C MET A 35 4.85 5.22 -0.99
N GLU A 36 4.18 5.25 -2.13
CA GLU A 36 3.04 6.13 -2.39
C GLU A 36 1.77 5.31 -2.50
N ARG A 37 0.73 5.72 -1.78
CA ARG A 37 -0.58 5.09 -1.88
C ARG A 37 -1.37 5.81 -2.96
N THR A 38 -1.64 5.12 -4.07
CA THR A 38 -2.35 5.69 -5.22
C THR A 38 -3.87 5.55 -5.09
N CYS A 39 -4.34 4.51 -4.39
CA CYS A 39 -5.75 4.33 -4.07
C CYS A 39 -5.92 3.62 -2.71
N SER A 40 -6.91 4.06 -1.93
CA SER A 40 -7.11 3.54 -0.56
C SER A 40 -8.02 2.32 -0.45
N ALA A 41 -8.85 2.07 -1.45
CA ALA A 41 -9.74 0.92 -1.50
C ALA A 41 -10.36 0.76 -2.89
N ALA A 42 -10.67 -0.49 -3.24
CA ALA A 42 -11.41 -0.90 -4.43
C ALA A 42 -10.82 -0.40 -5.77
N PRO A 43 -9.52 -0.65 -6.04
CA PRO A 43 -8.57 -1.44 -5.25
C PRO A 43 -7.67 -0.61 -4.34
N GLU A 44 -7.22 -1.17 -3.21
CA GLU A 44 -6.11 -0.56 -2.48
C GLU A 44 -4.79 -0.79 -3.23
N GLN A 45 -4.00 0.27 -3.40
CA GLN A 45 -2.84 0.28 -4.28
C GLN A 45 -1.69 1.11 -3.72
N TYR A 46 -0.47 0.61 -3.93
CA TYR A 46 0.74 1.33 -3.61
C TYR A 46 1.79 1.18 -4.73
N GLU A 47 2.47 2.28 -5.03
CA GLU A 47 3.68 2.32 -5.85
C GLU A 47 4.90 2.45 -4.94
N ILE A 48 5.94 1.66 -5.23
CA ILE A 48 7.20 1.63 -4.49
C ILE A 48 8.30 2.17 -5.39
N PHE A 49 9.13 3.06 -4.85
CA PHE A 49 10.22 3.72 -5.57
C PHE A 49 11.54 3.54 -4.83
N ARG A 50 12.65 3.50 -5.58
CA ARG A 50 14.02 3.65 -5.07
C ARG A 50 14.65 4.86 -5.75
N GLY A 51 14.70 5.99 -5.05
CA GLY A 51 14.97 7.28 -5.69
C GLY A 51 13.83 7.66 -6.64
N ASP A 52 14.16 7.87 -7.91
CA ASP A 52 13.21 8.23 -8.98
C ASP A 52 12.73 7.00 -9.78
N ASP A 53 13.34 5.84 -9.57
CA ASP A 53 13.02 4.61 -10.31
C ASP A 53 11.90 3.82 -9.62
N ALA A 54 11.00 3.24 -10.42
CA ALA A 54 10.00 2.29 -9.94
C ALA A 54 10.70 1.03 -9.42
N ALA A 55 10.28 0.57 -8.25
CA ALA A 55 10.87 -0.56 -7.54
C ALA A 55 9.83 -1.63 -7.16
N GLY A 56 8.54 -1.33 -7.26
CA GLY A 56 7.50 -2.35 -7.10
C GLY A 56 6.10 -1.76 -7.07
N TYR A 57 5.12 -2.65 -7.13
CA TYR A 57 3.70 -2.29 -7.12
C TYR A 57 2.90 -3.28 -6.29
N ILE A 58 2.04 -2.77 -5.41
CA ILE A 58 1.20 -3.55 -4.50
C ILE A 58 -0.26 -3.28 -4.84
N ARG A 59 -1.08 -4.34 -4.94
CA ARG A 59 -2.51 -4.21 -5.21
C ARG A 59 -3.35 -5.23 -4.47
N VAL A 60 -4.48 -4.78 -3.91
CA VAL A 60 -5.57 -5.62 -3.42
C VAL A 60 -6.84 -5.40 -4.22
N ARG A 61 -7.36 -6.46 -4.86
CA ARG A 61 -8.61 -6.41 -5.64
C ARG A 61 -9.41 -7.71 -5.51
N TRP A 62 -10.65 -7.63 -5.05
CA TRP A 62 -11.56 -8.78 -4.90
C TRP A 62 -10.93 -9.92 -4.10
N SER A 63 -10.33 -9.57 -2.95
CA SER A 63 -9.56 -10.48 -2.09
C SER A 63 -8.29 -11.07 -2.67
N ARG A 64 -7.87 -10.63 -3.87
CA ARG A 64 -6.58 -10.98 -4.44
C ARG A 64 -5.55 -9.92 -4.11
N PHE A 65 -4.42 -10.34 -3.56
CA PHE A 65 -3.27 -9.51 -3.24
C PHE A 65 -2.10 -9.89 -4.14
N THR A 66 -1.54 -8.89 -4.84
CA THR A 66 -0.39 -9.07 -5.74
C THR A 66 0.74 -8.10 -5.40
N VAL A 67 1.97 -8.56 -5.61
CA VAL A 67 3.20 -7.76 -5.57
C VAL A 67 3.91 -7.93 -6.90
N ASP A 68 4.03 -6.85 -7.65
CA ASP A 68 4.68 -6.82 -8.96
C ASP A 68 6.00 -6.03 -8.91
N TYR A 69 6.92 -6.32 -9.82
CA TYR A 69 8.23 -5.68 -9.96
C TYR A 69 8.60 -5.42 -11.43
N PRO A 70 9.25 -4.29 -11.77
CA PRO A 70 9.34 -3.07 -10.94
C PRO A 70 8.00 -2.30 -10.94
N SER A 71 7.11 -2.61 -11.88
CA SER A 71 5.83 -1.94 -12.08
C SER A 71 4.69 -2.94 -12.28
N ALA A 72 3.47 -2.43 -12.25
CA ALA A 72 2.25 -3.23 -12.35
C ALA A 72 2.24 -4.11 -13.61
N GLY A 73 2.12 -5.42 -13.42
CA GLY A 73 2.00 -6.40 -14.51
C GLY A 73 3.29 -6.82 -15.21
N ASP A 74 4.47 -6.36 -14.78
CA ASP A 74 5.76 -6.75 -15.37
C ASP A 74 6.20 -8.15 -14.91
N GLU A 75 6.68 -8.27 -13.67
CA GLU A 75 7.06 -9.53 -13.01
C GLU A 75 6.26 -9.70 -11.73
N ILE A 76 5.59 -10.84 -11.54
CA ILE A 76 4.83 -11.14 -10.32
C ILE A 76 5.77 -11.79 -9.29
N LEU A 77 6.06 -11.07 -8.20
CA LEU A 77 6.81 -11.60 -7.07
C LEU A 77 5.92 -12.37 -6.09
N PHE A 78 4.64 -11.99 -5.99
CA PHE A 78 3.66 -12.68 -5.17
C PHE A 78 2.25 -12.53 -5.74
N ASP A 79 1.47 -13.61 -5.65
CA ASP A 79 0.05 -13.66 -6.00
C ASP A 79 -0.67 -14.58 -5.04
N GLY A 80 -1.56 -14.02 -4.23
CA GLY A 80 -2.27 -14.74 -3.19
C GLY A 80 -3.58 -14.08 -2.79
N SER A 81 -4.20 -14.62 -1.74
CA SER A 81 -5.44 -14.09 -1.17
C SER A 81 -5.19 -13.27 0.09
N THR A 82 -6.09 -12.34 0.36
CA THR A 82 -6.17 -11.55 1.59
C THR A 82 -7.58 -11.68 2.19
N ASP A 83 -7.73 -11.49 3.49
CA ASP A 83 -9.02 -11.57 4.17
C ASP A 83 -9.96 -10.43 3.75
N GLY A 84 -9.39 -9.27 3.41
CA GLY A 84 -10.14 -8.13 2.90
C GLY A 84 -10.68 -8.33 1.48
N PHE A 85 -11.78 -7.65 1.12
CA PHE A 85 -12.42 -7.79 -0.21
C PHE A 85 -11.90 -6.78 -1.24
N ALA A 86 -11.64 -5.55 -0.82
CA ALA A 86 -11.27 -4.45 -1.73
C ALA A 86 -10.02 -3.67 -1.27
N ALA A 87 -9.55 -3.98 -0.08
CA ALA A 87 -8.44 -3.39 0.65
C ALA A 87 -8.00 -4.42 1.70
N PHE A 88 -6.82 -4.27 2.28
CA PHE A 88 -6.46 -5.09 3.44
C PHE A 88 -7.38 -4.78 4.62
N THR A 89 -7.63 -5.77 5.46
CA THR A 89 -8.08 -5.54 6.84
C THR A 89 -6.97 -4.88 7.66
N ASP A 90 -7.33 -4.19 8.74
CA ASP A 90 -6.35 -3.51 9.58
C ASP A 90 -5.40 -4.48 10.28
N SER A 91 -5.86 -5.71 10.54
CA SER A 91 -5.05 -6.76 11.17
C SER A 91 -4.00 -7.37 10.26
N GLU A 92 -4.15 -7.29 8.93
CA GLU A 92 -3.24 -7.95 7.98
C GLU A 92 -2.39 -6.96 7.17
N ARG A 93 -2.83 -5.68 7.07
CA ARG A 93 -2.22 -4.64 6.23
C ARG A 93 -0.71 -4.56 6.41
N ASP A 94 -0.25 -4.33 7.63
CA ASP A 94 1.17 -4.13 7.90
C ASP A 94 1.98 -5.40 7.60
N SER A 95 1.48 -6.58 7.96
CA SER A 95 2.18 -7.84 7.67
C SER A 95 2.38 -8.07 6.18
N TYR A 96 1.35 -7.80 5.37
CA TYR A 96 1.47 -7.91 3.92
C TYR A 96 2.36 -6.84 3.30
N LEU A 97 2.28 -5.59 3.78
CA LEU A 97 3.15 -4.52 3.29
C LEU A 97 4.62 -4.79 3.64
N LEU A 98 4.91 -5.26 4.85
CA LEU A 98 6.28 -5.65 5.25
C LEU A 98 6.81 -6.82 4.41
N MET A 99 5.98 -7.82 4.12
CA MET A 99 6.34 -8.93 3.25
C MET A 99 6.59 -8.47 1.81
N ALA A 100 5.75 -7.59 1.26
CA ALA A 100 5.94 -7.04 -0.07
C ALA A 100 7.26 -6.26 -0.18
N ILE A 101 7.59 -5.46 0.84
CA ILE A 101 8.87 -4.75 0.92
C ILE A 101 10.04 -5.74 0.91
N ASP A 102 9.98 -6.83 1.68
CA ASP A 102 11.04 -7.86 1.68
C ASP A 102 11.23 -8.54 0.33
N LEU A 103 10.13 -8.86 -0.36
CA LEU A 103 10.17 -9.45 -1.71
C LEU A 103 10.81 -8.50 -2.72
N ILE A 104 10.41 -7.23 -2.70
CA ILE A 104 10.96 -6.19 -3.58
C ILE A 104 12.46 -6.00 -3.32
N LEU A 105 12.89 -5.93 -2.05
CA LEU A 105 14.31 -5.80 -1.69
C LEU A 105 15.12 -7.01 -2.14
N SER A 106 14.61 -8.21 -1.88
CA SER A 106 15.27 -9.45 -2.34
C SER A 106 15.44 -9.48 -3.86
N ARG A 107 14.45 -8.95 -4.60
CA ARG A 107 14.50 -8.89 -6.06
C ARG A 107 15.47 -7.83 -6.59
N LEU A 108 15.57 -6.69 -5.91
CA LEU A 108 16.54 -5.62 -6.20
C LEU A 108 17.97 -6.09 -5.99
N ASP A 109 18.23 -6.84 -4.91
CA ASP A 109 19.58 -7.34 -4.59
C ASP A 109 20.03 -8.47 -5.53
N ALA A 110 19.10 -9.07 -6.27
CA ALA A 110 19.36 -10.10 -7.27
C ALA A 110 19.55 -9.54 -8.70
N ALA A 111 19.34 -8.24 -8.91
CA ALA A 111 19.46 -7.55 -10.21
C ALA A 111 20.88 -7.01 -10.45
#